data_AF-A0A948F816-F1
#
_entry.id   AF-A0A948F816-F1
#
_cell.length_a   1.000
_cell.length_b   1.000
_cell.length_c   1.000
_cell.angle_alpha   90.00
_cell.angle_beta   90.00
_cell.angle_gamma   90.00
#
_symmetry.space_group_name_H-M   'P 1'
#
loop_
_entity.id
_entity.type
_entity.pdbx_description
1 polymer ?
#
loop_
_entity_poly.entity_id
_entity_poly.type
_entity_poly.pdbx_seq_one_letter_code
_entity_poly.pdbx_strand_id
1 'polypeptide(L)'
;MAKIIELTGEEQLAETTEYSFNNRRNVNIPIKIFEIIAGNDKGIFIARPISLITRARKRFVGRGTSKIEALNDCLEKIREKSIAEIFKPVHE
;
A
#
# COMPACT_ATOMS: atom_id res chain seq x y z
N MET A 1 0.53 33.60 0.77
CA MET A 1 1.93 33.13 0.75
C MET A 1 1.92 31.61 0.76
N ALA A 2 2.49 30.95 -0.25
CA ALA A 2 2.66 29.50 -0.22
C ALA A 2 3.88 29.15 0.64
N LYS A 3 3.74 28.19 1.55
CA LYS A 3 4.84 27.68 2.37
C LYS A 3 5.51 26.54 1.61
N ILE A 4 6.77 26.72 1.24
CA ILE A 4 7.59 25.66 0.63
C ILE A 4 8.07 24.76 1.77
N ILE A 5 7.89 23.45 1.62
CA ILE A 5 8.39 22.43 2.55
C ILE A 5 9.53 21.70 1.84
N GLU A 6 10.73 21.76 2.41
CA GLU A 6 11.86 20.95 1.96
C GLU A 6 11.79 19.56 2.60
N LEU A 7 11.86 18.51 1.77
CA LEU A 7 11.96 17.13 2.26
C LEU A 7 13.42 16.85 2.61
N THR A 8 13.66 16.30 3.80
CA THR A 8 14.97 15.78 4.19
C THR A 8 15.28 14.46 3.46
N GLY A 9 16.53 14.00 3.51
CA GLY A 9 16.99 12.85 2.73
C GLY A 9 16.26 11.51 2.99
N GLU A 10 15.48 11.40 4.07
CA GLU A 10 14.67 10.22 4.39
C GLU A 10 13.16 10.43 4.16
N GLU A 11 12.73 11.66 3.90
CA GLU A 11 11.32 12.00 3.75
C GLU A 11 10.85 11.82 2.31
N GLN A 12 9.59 11.41 2.18
CA GLN A 12 8.93 11.20 0.90
C GLN A 12 7.55 11.81 0.92
N LEU A 13 7.18 12.44 -0.19
CA LEU A 13 5.81 12.88 -0.43
C LEU A 13 5.15 11.89 -1.37
N ALA A 14 3.96 11.41 -1.00
CA ALA A 14 3.21 10.47 -1.81
C ALA A 14 1.78 10.96 -2.05
N GLU A 15 1.33 10.84 -3.30
CA GLU A 15 -0.09 10.89 -3.61
C GLU A 15 -0.72 9.53 -3.32
N THR A 16 -1.90 9.50 -2.69
CA THR A 16 -2.54 8.26 -2.30
C THR A 16 -3.87 8.04 -3.00
N THR A 17 -4.05 6.86 -3.59
CA THR A 17 -5.34 6.39 -4.12
C THR A 17 -5.79 5.16 -3.34
N GLU A 18 -7.08 5.05 -3.00
CA GLU A 18 -7.65 3.90 -2.30
C GLU A 18 -8.58 3.09 -3.20
N TYR A 19 -8.44 1.77 -3.12
CA TYR A 19 -9.24 0.78 -3.83
C TYR A 19 -9.83 -0.21 -2.83
N SER A 20 -10.99 -0.77 -3.17
CA SER A 20 -11.59 -1.89 -2.44
C SER A 20 -11.46 -3.15 -3.29
N PHE A 21 -10.89 -4.20 -2.72
CA PHE A 21 -10.74 -5.49 -3.37
C PHE A 21 -11.55 -6.56 -2.65
N ASN A 22 -12.47 -7.21 -3.36
CA ASN A 22 -13.16 -8.40 -2.87
C ASN A 22 -12.39 -9.64 -3.29
N ASN A 23 -11.81 -10.36 -2.32
CA ASN A 23 -11.10 -11.61 -2.60
C ASN A 23 -12.09 -12.77 -2.86
N ARG A 24 -11.56 -13.95 -3.21
CA ARG A 24 -12.38 -15.16 -3.48
C ARG A 24 -13.18 -15.68 -2.28
N ARG A 25 -12.94 -15.14 -1.07
CA ARG A 25 -13.67 -15.47 0.16
C ARG A 25 -14.71 -14.41 0.53
N ASN A 26 -15.07 -13.52 -0.41
CA ASN A 26 -15.97 -12.39 -0.20
C ASN A 26 -15.53 -11.43 0.93
N VAL A 27 -14.22 -11.34 1.13
CA VAL A 27 -13.65 -10.37 2.06
C VAL A 27 -13.28 -9.10 1.30
N ASN A 28 -13.80 -7.97 1.77
CA ASN A 28 -13.37 -6.65 1.32
C ASN A 28 -12.04 -6.27 1.99
N ILE A 29 -11.02 -6.06 1.18
CA ILE A 29 -9.68 -5.65 1.60
C ILE A 29 -9.41 -4.25 1.00
N PRO A 30 -9.28 -3.21 1.83
CA PRO A 30 -8.83 -1.90 1.36
C PRO A 30 -7.39 -1.98 0.90
N ILE A 31 -7.07 -1.43 -0.26
CA ILE A 31 -5.73 -1.32 -0.81
C ILE A 31 -5.45 0.15 -1.07
N LYS A 32 -4.39 0.68 -0.46
CA LYS A 32 -3.90 2.03 -0.76
C LYS A 32 -2.68 1.95 -1.63
N ILE A 33 -2.68 2.72 -2.72
CA ILE A 33 -1.53 2.92 -3.58
C ILE A 33 -0.92 4.26 -3.23
N PHE A 34 0.39 4.26 -2.99
CA PHE A 34 1.21 5.43 -2.78
C PHE A 34 2.06 5.63 -4.02
N GLU A 35 1.86 6.74 -4.72
CA GLU A 35 2.74 7.21 -5.78
C GLU A 35 3.71 8.20 -5.15
N ILE A 36 5.00 7.87 -5.11
CA ILE A 36 6.01 8.77 -4.54
C ILE A 36 6.26 9.90 -5.54
N ILE A 37 5.80 11.11 -5.22
CA ILE A 37 5.89 12.30 -6.08
C ILE A 37 7.12 13.16 -5.77
N ALA A 38 7.72 13.01 -4.59
CA ALA A 38 9.00 13.63 -4.21
C ALA A 38 9.76 12.82 -3.16
N GLY A 39 11.09 12.96 -3.14
CA GLY A 39 12.03 12.15 -2.33
C GLY A 39 12.83 11.15 -3.18
N ASN A 40 13.62 10.29 -2.52
CA ASN A 40 14.57 9.40 -3.21
C ASN A 40 13.91 8.34 -4.11
N ASP A 41 12.70 7.88 -3.76
CA ASP A 41 11.97 6.87 -4.52
C ASP A 41 10.93 7.49 -5.48
N LYS A 42 11.15 8.73 -5.94
CA LYS A 42 10.21 9.41 -6.84
C LYS A 42 9.92 8.56 -8.09
N GLY A 43 8.64 8.40 -8.41
CA GLY A 43 8.16 7.57 -9.52
C GLY A 43 7.91 6.11 -9.15
N ILE A 44 8.20 5.70 -7.91
CA ILE A 44 7.85 4.38 -7.41
C ILE A 44 6.41 4.36 -6.90
N PHE A 45 5.72 3.26 -7.19
CA PHE A 45 4.38 2.96 -6.72
C PHE A 45 4.44 1.85 -5.69
N ILE A 46 3.73 2.05 -4.57
CA ILE A 46 3.64 1.08 -3.49
C ILE A 46 2.16 0.80 -3.22
N ALA A 47 1.71 -0.44 -3.44
CA ALA A 47 0.36 -0.86 -3.10
C ALA A 47 0.37 -1.64 -1.78
N ARG A 48 -0.50 -1.28 -0.84
CA ARG A 48 -0.54 -1.90 0.49
C ARG A 48 -1.98 -2.22 0.88
N PRO A 49 -2.26 -3.45 1.34
CA PRO A 49 -3.48 -3.70 2.07
C PRO A 49 -3.47 -2.88 3.36
N ILE A 50 -4.57 -2.22 3.68
CA ILE A 50 -4.71 -1.40 4.88
C ILE A 50 -5.82 -1.98 5.74
N SER A 51 -5.59 -1.98 7.05
CA SER A 51 -6.61 -2.15 8.08
C SER A 51 -6.51 -0.97 9.04
N LEU A 52 -7.66 -0.57 9.61
CA LEU A 52 -7.73 0.50 10.61
C LEU A 52 -6.91 0.18 11.87
N ILE A 53 -6.73 -1.09 12.19
CA ILE A 53 -6.19 -1.55 13.48
C ILE A 53 -4.77 -2.10 13.31
N THR A 54 -4.37 -2.50 12.10
CA THR A 54 -3.10 -3.19 11.86
C THR A 54 -2.49 -2.85 10.51
N ARG A 55 -1.16 -2.80 10.44
CA ARG A 55 -0.44 -2.72 9.17
C ARG A 55 -0.38 -4.12 8.55
N ALA A 56 -0.68 -4.22 7.25
CA ALA A 56 -0.41 -5.45 6.51
C ALA A 56 1.06 -5.84 6.62
N ARG A 57 1.33 -7.15 6.68
CA ARG A 57 2.71 -7.65 6.76
C ARG A 57 3.49 -7.19 5.51
N LYS A 58 4.76 -6.81 5.68
CA LYS A 58 5.62 -6.27 4.60
C LYS A 58 5.63 -7.15 3.33
N ARG A 59 5.47 -8.47 3.48
CA ARG A 59 5.42 -9.43 2.35
C ARG A 59 4.21 -9.27 1.41
N PHE A 60 3.16 -8.58 1.84
CA PHE A 60 1.95 -8.33 1.03
C PHE A 60 1.96 -6.95 0.37
N VAL A 61 3.06 -6.20 0.52
CA VAL A 61 3.25 -4.92 -0.16
C VAL A 61 3.60 -5.19 -1.61
N GLY A 62 2.81 -4.62 -2.51
CA GLY A 62 3.09 -4.55 -3.93
C GLY A 62 4.03 -3.37 -4.24
N ARG A 63 4.95 -3.54 -5.19
CA ARG A 63 5.81 -2.46 -5.69
C ARG A 63 5.85 -2.47 -7.21
N GLY A 64 6.03 -1.31 -7.81
CA GLY A 64 6.17 -1.18 -9.25
C GLY A 64 6.59 0.22 -9.67
N THR A 65 6.90 0.34 -10.96
CA THR A 65 7.16 1.61 -11.65
C THR A 65 5.87 2.25 -12.19
N SER A 66 4.73 1.57 -12.04
CA SER A 66 3.40 2.07 -12.36
C SER A 66 2.35 1.65 -11.33
N LYS A 67 1.23 2.38 -11.30
CA LYS A 67 0.07 2.08 -10.46
C LYS A 67 -0.44 0.64 -10.66
N ILE A 68 -0.54 0.19 -11.91
CA ILE A 68 -1.06 -1.13 -12.27
C ILE A 68 -0.09 -2.24 -11.84
N GLU A 69 1.20 -2.04 -12.05
CA GLU A 69 2.22 -3.02 -11.66
C GLU A 69 2.22 -3.25 -10.14
N ALA A 70 2.27 -2.17 -9.36
CA ALA A 70 2.23 -2.27 -7.90
C ALA A 70 0.92 -2.91 -7.41
N LEU A 71 -0.22 -2.56 -8.02
CA LEU A 71 -1.51 -3.14 -7.68
C LEU A 71 -1.56 -4.64 -7.99
N ASN A 72 -1.12 -5.07 -9.17
CA ASN A 72 -1.12 -6.48 -9.56
C ASN A 72 -0.22 -7.30 -8.63
N ASP A 73 0.99 -6.81 -8.35
CA ASP A 73 1.91 -7.45 -7.40
C ASP A 73 1.26 -7.60 -6.02
N CYS A 74 0.60 -6.55 -5.51
CA CYS A 74 -0.16 -6.63 -4.25
C CYS A 74 -1.30 -7.66 -4.31
N LEU A 75 -2.08 -7.66 -5.39
CA LEU A 75 -3.24 -8.54 -5.56
C LEU A 75 -2.83 -10.00 -5.65
N GLU A 76 -1.77 -10.34 -6.39
CA GLU A 76 -1.24 -11.70 -6.47
C GLU A 76 -0.85 -12.25 -5.09
N LYS A 77 -0.29 -11.39 -4.23
CA LYS A 77 0.12 -11.76 -2.87
C LYS A 77 -1.05 -12.01 -1.91
N ILE A 78 -2.23 -11.43 -2.15
CA ILE A 78 -3.38 -11.47 -1.22
C ILE A 78 -4.61 -12.20 -1.74
N ARG A 79 -4.72 -12.49 -3.05
CA ARG A 79 -5.94 -13.00 -3.69
C ARG A 79 -6.52 -14.25 -3.03
N GLU A 80 -5.66 -15.17 -2.59
CA GLU A 80 -6.06 -16.45 -1.96
C GLU A 80 -5.95 -16.44 -0.43
N LYS A 81 -5.63 -15.29 0.17
CA LYS A 81 -5.33 -15.16 1.60
C LYS A 81 -6.54 -14.72 2.41
N SER A 82 -6.67 -15.27 3.61
CA SER A 82 -7.62 -14.79 4.62
C SER A 82 -7.17 -13.48 5.27
N ILE A 83 -8.10 -12.75 5.91
CA ILE A 83 -7.77 -11.54 6.70
C ILE A 83 -6.62 -11.81 7.69
N ALA A 84 -6.70 -12.91 8.44
CA ALA A 84 -5.73 -13.26 9.48
C ALA A 84 -4.33 -13.60 8.91
N GLU A 85 -4.25 -14.05 7.66
CA GLU A 85 -2.97 -14.25 6.98
C GLU A 85 -2.33 -12.92 6.54
N ILE A 86 -3.17 -11.97 6.10
CA ILE A 86 -2.77 -10.66 5.58
C ILE A 86 -2.38 -9.70 6.70
N PHE A 87 -3.20 -9.66 7.75
CA PHE A 87 -3.07 -8.78 8.91
C PHE A 87 -2.70 -9.61 10.14
N LYS A 88 -1.68 -9.19 10.89
CA LYS A 88 -1.35 -9.85 12.17
C LYS A 88 -2.43 -9.46 13.19
N PRO A 89 -3.04 -10.40 13.93
CA PRO A 89 -3.92 -10.04 15.04
C PRO A 89 -3.17 -9.18 16.07
N VAL A 90 -3.87 -8.25 16.72
CA VAL A 90 -3.30 -7.28 17.68
C VAL A 90 -3.00 -7.94 19.04
N HIS A 91 -3.44 -9.17 19.27
CA HIS A 91 -3.26 -9.89 20.53
C HIS A 91 -2.34 -11.10 20.33
N GLU A 92 -1.06 -10.91 20.64
CA GLU A 92 -0.10 -11.92 21.11
C GLU A 92 0.74 -11.29 22.21
#